data_AF-A0A3S3QLX0-F1
#
_entry.id   AF-A0A3S3QLX0-F1
#
_cell.length_a   1.000
_cell.length_b   1.000
_cell.length_c   1.000
_cell.angle_alpha   90.00
_cell.angle_beta   90.00
_cell.angle_gamma   90.00
#
_symmetry.space_group_name_H-M   'P 1'
#
loop_
_entity.id
_entity.type
_entity.pdbx_description
1 polymer ?
#
loop_
_entity_poly.entity_id
_entity_poly.type
_entity_poly.pdbx_seq_one_letter_code
_entity_poly.pdbx_strand_id
1 'polypeptide(L)'
;MSNSLFSGDKDWKANACLNWSHDTIGLYIEGYREAADKLVHDVVQSGTHQDILVFPISFLYRQYIELQLKHIIRESRIFLEEGASFPEHHRIGDLWNTANSLMSRIIKDHDHSIKDYITKADVQAIKTIITEFVKVDPESFAFRYPKDKKGNNNLDGIQYINLRKLHDQMEVLKEKLDKYYLCVSLLRDFQNEMRAEYGP
;
A
#
# COMPACT_ATOMS: atom_id res chain seq x y z
N MET A 1 -0.75 -29.69 17.60
CA MET A 1 -2.01 -29.24 18.21
C MET A 1 -2.86 -28.62 17.12
N SER A 2 -4.10 -29.07 16.92
CA SER A 2 -5.02 -28.40 15.99
C SER A 2 -5.51 -27.10 16.64
N ASN A 3 -5.29 -25.96 15.98
CA ASN A 3 -5.85 -24.70 16.43
C ASN A 3 -7.35 -24.68 16.08
N SER A 4 -8.23 -24.70 17.08
CA SER A 4 -9.68 -24.72 16.86
C SER A 4 -10.26 -23.37 16.44
N LEU A 5 -9.52 -22.28 16.60
CA LEU A 5 -9.92 -20.94 16.17
C LEU A 5 -9.52 -20.68 14.71
N PHE A 6 -8.31 -21.08 14.32
CA PHE A 6 -7.79 -20.92 12.96
C PHE A 6 -7.88 -22.24 12.18
N SER A 7 -9.11 -22.71 11.96
CA SER A 7 -9.45 -23.92 11.20
C SER A 7 -10.62 -23.66 10.26
N GLY A 8 -10.73 -24.43 9.18
CA GLY A 8 -11.93 -24.40 8.33
C GLY A 8 -13.13 -25.09 8.99
N ASP A 9 -14.33 -24.75 8.54
CA ASP A 9 -15.59 -25.33 9.01
C ASP A 9 -16.47 -25.82 7.84
N LYS A 10 -17.61 -26.45 8.15
CA LYS A 10 -18.59 -26.98 7.19
C LYS A 10 -19.24 -25.89 6.33
N ASP A 11 -19.39 -24.67 6.88
CA ASP A 11 -19.82 -23.53 6.09
C ASP A 11 -18.66 -23.03 5.22
N TRP A 12 -18.47 -23.70 4.09
CA TRP A 12 -17.36 -23.43 3.19
C TRP A 12 -17.37 -22.00 2.63
N LYS A 13 -18.52 -21.32 2.59
CA LYS A 13 -18.61 -19.93 2.12
C LYS A 13 -17.90 -18.95 3.06
N ALA A 14 -17.78 -19.30 4.34
CA ALA A 14 -17.06 -18.54 5.34
C ALA A 14 -15.58 -18.96 5.47
N ASN A 15 -15.15 -20.01 4.76
CA ASN A 15 -13.75 -20.44 4.76
C ASN A 15 -12.92 -19.57 3.82
N ALA A 16 -11.92 -18.86 4.37
CA ALA A 16 -10.86 -18.26 3.57
C ALA A 16 -9.76 -19.29 3.27
N CYS A 17 -9.35 -19.39 2.01
CA CYS A 17 -8.15 -20.16 1.64
C CYS A 17 -6.92 -19.27 1.79
N LEU A 18 -5.91 -19.74 2.52
CA LEU A 18 -4.63 -19.05 2.71
C LEU A 18 -3.50 -19.83 2.04
N ASN A 19 -2.38 -19.15 1.74
CA ASN A 19 -1.15 -19.76 1.18
C ASN A 19 -1.30 -20.45 -0.19
N TRP A 20 -2.26 -20.03 -1.01
CA TRP A 20 -2.49 -20.59 -2.35
C TRP A 20 -1.96 -19.70 -3.48
N SER A 21 -1.74 -18.40 -3.23
CA SER A 21 -1.27 -17.44 -4.23
C SER A 21 0.26 -17.31 -4.22
N HIS A 22 0.86 -17.30 -5.40
CA HIS A 22 2.28 -16.99 -5.59
C HIS A 22 2.59 -15.50 -5.33
N ASP A 23 1.60 -14.62 -5.49
CA ASP A 23 1.66 -13.24 -5.02
C ASP A 23 0.87 -13.12 -3.71
N THR A 24 1.52 -13.50 -2.61
CA THR A 24 0.89 -13.39 -1.29
C THR A 24 0.78 -11.92 -0.87
N ILE A 25 1.75 -11.06 -1.20
CA ILE A 25 1.74 -9.66 -0.74
C ILE A 25 0.61 -8.85 -1.37
N GLY A 26 0.30 -9.09 -2.64
CA GLY A 26 -0.84 -8.49 -3.34
C GLY A 26 -2.18 -8.73 -2.64
N LEU A 27 -2.40 -9.94 -2.11
CA LEU A 27 -3.63 -10.26 -1.36
C LEU A 27 -3.77 -9.43 -0.08
N TYR A 28 -2.67 -9.17 0.64
CA TYR A 28 -2.71 -8.34 1.84
C TYR A 28 -2.94 -6.87 1.49
N ILE A 29 -2.26 -6.36 0.46
CA ILE A 29 -2.43 -4.99 -0.04
C ILE A 29 -3.90 -4.72 -0.36
N GLU A 30 -4.49 -5.58 -1.19
CA GLU A 30 -5.87 -5.43 -1.63
C GLU A 30 -6.85 -5.63 -0.47
N GLY A 31 -6.62 -6.64 0.39
CA GLY A 31 -7.47 -6.90 1.54
C GLY A 31 -7.56 -5.71 2.51
N TYR A 32 -6.44 -5.02 2.79
CA TYR A 32 -6.46 -3.83 3.64
C TYR A 32 -7.21 -2.66 3.00
N ARG A 33 -7.00 -2.43 1.70
CA ARG A 33 -7.68 -1.37 0.94
C ARG A 33 -9.17 -1.63 0.84
N GLU A 34 -9.56 -2.82 0.38
CA GLU A 34 -10.95 -3.21 0.19
C GLU A 34 -11.75 -3.18 1.50
N ALA A 35 -11.12 -3.59 2.61
CA ALA A 35 -11.73 -3.46 3.94
C ALA A 35 -11.98 -1.99 4.32
N ALA A 36 -11.01 -1.11 4.08
CA ALA A 36 -11.17 0.33 4.34
C ALA A 36 -12.29 0.93 3.49
N ASP A 37 -12.34 0.61 2.20
CA ASP A 37 -13.36 1.11 1.26
C ASP A 37 -14.76 0.70 1.70
N LYS A 38 -14.95 -0.59 2.05
CA LYS A 38 -16.23 -1.12 2.53
C LYS A 38 -16.70 -0.41 3.81
N LEU A 39 -15.79 -0.16 4.75
CA LEU A 39 -16.09 0.56 5.98
C LEU A 39 -16.43 2.03 5.71
N VAL A 40 -15.70 2.71 4.81
CA VAL A 40 -16.05 4.08 4.41
C VAL A 40 -17.43 4.11 3.76
N HIS A 41 -17.71 3.19 2.84
CA HIS A 41 -19.00 3.11 2.15
C HIS A 41 -20.15 2.96 3.15
N ASP A 42 -20.05 2.02 4.09
CA ASP A 42 -21.06 1.78 5.12
C ASP A 42 -21.28 3.02 6.01
N VAL A 43 -20.20 3.63 6.49
CA VAL A 43 -20.27 4.84 7.33
C VAL A 43 -20.90 6.01 6.58
N VAL A 44 -20.53 6.19 5.31
CA VAL A 44 -21.02 7.27 4.46
C VAL A 44 -22.49 7.08 4.09
N GLN A 45 -22.90 5.83 3.82
CA GLN A 45 -24.28 5.50 3.46
C GLN A 45 -25.21 5.58 4.68
N SER A 46 -24.79 5.01 5.81
CA SER A 46 -25.60 4.98 7.04
C SER A 46 -25.60 6.32 7.76
N GLY A 47 -24.53 7.12 7.63
CA GLY A 47 -24.33 8.31 8.43
C GLY A 47 -24.07 8.00 9.91
N THR A 48 -23.54 6.80 10.22
CA THR A 48 -23.30 6.35 11.60
C THR A 48 -21.88 5.84 11.81
N HIS A 49 -21.44 5.76 13.07
CA HIS A 49 -20.16 5.18 13.50
C HIS A 49 -18.89 5.88 12.99
N GLN A 50 -18.99 7.09 12.42
CA GLN A 50 -17.83 7.87 11.93
C GLN A 50 -16.76 8.00 13.01
N ASP A 51 -17.17 8.37 14.22
CA ASP A 51 -16.28 8.72 15.33
C ASP A 51 -15.53 7.52 15.90
N ILE A 52 -16.01 6.29 15.64
CA ILE A 52 -15.34 5.06 16.08
C ILE A 52 -14.59 4.38 14.94
N LEU A 53 -15.11 4.41 13.70
CA LEU A 53 -14.51 3.74 12.55
C LEU A 53 -13.43 4.57 11.85
N VAL A 54 -13.33 5.87 12.13
CA VAL A 54 -12.26 6.73 11.59
C VAL A 54 -10.85 6.18 11.89
N PHE A 55 -10.64 5.63 13.08
CA PHE A 55 -9.36 5.09 13.52
C PHE A 55 -8.95 3.84 12.71
N PRO A 56 -9.74 2.74 12.70
CA PRO A 56 -9.39 1.57 11.89
C PRO A 56 -9.35 1.87 10.40
N ILE A 57 -10.27 2.68 9.85
CA ILE A 57 -10.25 3.04 8.41
C ILE A 57 -8.91 3.71 8.05
N SER A 58 -8.50 4.72 8.82
CA SER A 58 -7.25 5.45 8.56
C SER A 58 -6.03 4.52 8.67
N PHE A 59 -6.03 3.61 9.65
CA PHE A 59 -4.97 2.62 9.80
C PHE A 59 -4.93 1.60 8.63
N LEU A 60 -6.08 1.10 8.17
CA LEU A 60 -6.16 0.16 7.06
C LEU A 60 -5.61 0.77 5.76
N TYR A 61 -6.00 2.01 5.43
CA TYR A 61 -5.41 2.73 4.30
C TYR A 61 -3.90 2.94 4.48
N ARG A 62 -3.46 3.32 5.69
CA ARG A 62 -2.04 3.50 5.99
C ARG A 62 -1.24 2.20 5.83
N GLN A 63 -1.83 1.05 6.16
CA GLN A 63 -1.23 -0.27 5.97
C GLN A 63 -1.17 -0.66 4.49
N TYR A 64 -2.22 -0.37 3.73
CA TYR A 64 -2.24 -0.51 2.28
C TYR A 64 -1.08 0.26 1.62
N ILE A 65 -0.89 1.54 1.96
CA ILE A 65 0.19 2.38 1.42
C ILE A 65 1.55 1.75 1.68
N GLU A 66 1.79 1.29 2.91
CA GLU A 66 3.07 0.69 3.29
C GLU A 66 3.39 -0.57 2.49
N LEU A 67 2.43 -1.49 2.41
CA LEU A 67 2.62 -2.76 1.72
C LEU A 67 2.78 -2.54 0.21
N GLN A 68 2.00 -1.63 -0.40
CA GLN A 68 2.13 -1.32 -1.82
C GLN A 68 3.51 -0.74 -2.15
N LEU A 69 4.03 0.17 -1.32
CA LEU A 69 5.38 0.70 -1.51
C LEU A 69 6.45 -0.38 -1.33
N LYS A 70 6.33 -1.24 -0.31
CA LYS A 70 7.25 -2.38 -0.10
C LYS A 70 7.23 -3.33 -1.30
N HIS A 71 6.06 -3.59 -1.86
CA HIS A 71 5.90 -4.42 -3.05
C HIS A 71 6.59 -3.81 -4.27
N ILE A 72 6.33 -2.53 -4.56
CA ILE A 72 7.00 -1.81 -5.66
C ILE A 72 8.53 -1.84 -5.50
N ILE A 73 9.04 -1.60 -4.28
CA ILE A 73 10.48 -1.64 -4.01
C ILE A 73 11.06 -3.02 -4.30
N ARG A 74 10.42 -4.07 -3.78
CA ARG A 74 10.85 -5.45 -3.96
C ARG A 74 10.91 -5.82 -5.45
N GLU A 75 9.83 -5.60 -6.18
CA GLU A 75 9.77 -5.95 -7.60
C GLU A 75 10.77 -5.13 -8.42
N SER A 76 10.96 -3.85 -8.08
CA SER A 76 11.95 -2.99 -8.75
C SER A 76 13.37 -3.50 -8.53
N ARG A 77 13.71 -3.93 -7.31
CA ARG A 77 15.03 -4.49 -6.99
C ARG A 77 15.25 -5.84 -7.66
N ILE A 78 14.21 -6.68 -7.76
CA ILE A 78 14.30 -7.95 -8.49
C ILE A 78 14.61 -7.69 -9.96
N PHE A 79 13.89 -6.74 -10.58
CA PHE A 79 14.11 -6.36 -11.98
C PHE A 79 15.55 -5.84 -12.20
N LEU A 80 16.02 -4.97 -11.30
CA LEU A 80 17.38 -4.40 -11.33
C LEU A 80 18.48 -5.37 -10.86
N GLU A 81 18.12 -6.63 -10.55
CA GLU A 81 19.04 -7.66 -10.06
C GLU A 81 19.76 -7.31 -8.73
N GLU A 82 19.12 -6.48 -7.89
CA GLU A 82 19.62 -6.04 -6.57
C GLU A 82 19.09 -6.90 -5.41
N GLY A 83 18.42 -8.01 -5.73
CA GLY A 83 17.77 -8.91 -4.77
C GLY A 83 16.30 -8.60 -4.54
N ALA A 84 15.68 -9.30 -3.58
CA ALA A 84 14.23 -9.28 -3.33
C ALA A 84 13.82 -8.66 -1.98
N SER A 85 14.71 -7.88 -1.36
CA SER A 85 14.46 -7.26 -0.05
C SER A 85 13.72 -5.93 -0.18
N PHE A 86 13.04 -5.52 0.88
CA PHE A 86 12.51 -4.17 1.07
C PHE A 86 12.86 -3.67 2.48
N PRO A 87 12.82 -2.35 2.75
CA PRO A 87 13.09 -1.85 4.10
C PRO A 87 12.08 -2.38 5.12
N GLU A 88 12.54 -2.92 6.25
CA GLU A 88 11.68 -3.51 7.28
C GLU A 88 10.90 -2.48 8.12
N HIS A 89 11.33 -1.22 8.11
CA HIS A 89 10.66 -0.16 8.86
C HIS A 89 9.30 0.24 8.26
N HIS A 90 8.50 0.95 9.05
CA HIS A 90 7.14 1.35 8.68
C HIS A 90 7.03 2.76 8.09
N ARG A 91 8.13 3.52 7.99
CA ARG A 91 8.14 4.93 7.58
C ARG A 91 7.82 5.09 6.09
N ILE A 92 6.55 5.36 5.75
CA ILE A 92 6.07 5.47 4.36
C ILE A 92 6.73 6.59 3.55
N GLY A 93 7.19 7.66 4.20
CA GLY A 93 7.96 8.71 3.52
C GLY A 93 9.28 8.17 2.95
N ASP A 94 10.00 7.38 3.73
CA ASP A 94 11.27 6.76 3.33
C ASP A 94 11.05 5.68 2.28
N LEU A 95 9.98 4.88 2.44
CA LEU A 95 9.58 3.88 1.45
C LEU A 95 9.24 4.54 0.11
N TRP A 96 8.49 5.64 0.11
CA TRP A 96 8.20 6.39 -1.10
C TRP A 96 9.46 6.93 -1.78
N ASN A 97 10.37 7.55 -1.01
CA ASN A 97 11.63 8.05 -1.56
C ASN A 97 12.44 6.92 -2.22
N THR A 98 12.46 5.74 -1.59
CA THR A 98 13.12 4.55 -2.13
C THR A 98 12.45 4.06 -3.42
N ALA A 99 11.13 3.86 -3.41
CA ALA A 99 10.36 3.42 -4.56
C ALA A 99 10.52 4.38 -5.75
N ASN A 100 10.43 5.69 -5.50
CA ASN A 100 10.56 6.71 -6.53
C ASN A 100 11.99 6.81 -7.09
N SER A 101 13.02 6.61 -6.23
CA SER A 101 14.41 6.55 -6.68
C SER A 101 14.66 5.34 -7.59
N LEU A 102 14.15 4.16 -7.23
CA LEU A 102 14.25 2.96 -8.06
C LEU A 102 13.54 3.14 -9.41
N MET A 103 12.32 3.66 -9.40
CA MET A 103 11.60 3.95 -10.65
C MET A 103 12.34 4.97 -11.52
N SER A 104 12.95 6.00 -10.92
CA SER A 104 13.74 6.98 -11.68
C SER A 104 14.96 6.35 -12.36
N ARG A 105 15.60 5.35 -11.71
CA ARG A 105 16.69 4.57 -12.31
C ARG A 105 16.19 3.68 -13.43
N ILE A 106 15.07 2.99 -13.25
CA ILE A 106 14.43 2.16 -14.28
C ILE A 106 14.13 3.00 -15.53
N ILE A 107 13.50 4.17 -15.35
CA ILE A 107 13.19 5.10 -16.46
C ILE A 107 14.46 5.52 -17.21
N LYS A 108 15.52 5.85 -16.47
CA LYS A 108 16.76 6.37 -17.05
C LYS A 108 17.58 5.28 -17.74
N ASP A 109 17.70 4.11 -17.14
CA ASP A 109 18.69 3.12 -17.54
C ASP A 109 18.07 1.97 -18.37
N HIS A 110 16.74 1.79 -18.35
CA HIS A 110 16.06 0.66 -19.02
C HIS A 110 14.96 1.08 -20.00
N ASP A 111 14.04 1.97 -19.62
CA ASP A 111 12.95 2.39 -20.51
C ASP A 111 12.50 3.83 -20.27
N HIS A 112 12.95 4.73 -21.15
CA HIS A 112 12.62 6.15 -21.09
C HIS A 112 11.16 6.47 -21.40
N SER A 113 10.42 5.58 -22.09
CA SER A 113 9.02 5.82 -22.46
C SER A 113 8.08 5.79 -21.26
N ILE A 114 8.49 5.12 -20.17
CA ILE A 114 7.76 5.08 -18.90
C ILE A 114 7.49 6.49 -18.35
N LYS A 115 8.35 7.48 -18.63
CA LYS A 115 8.14 8.88 -18.18
C LYS A 115 6.89 9.53 -18.77
N ASP A 116 6.43 9.04 -19.93
CA ASP A 116 5.24 9.56 -20.61
C ASP A 116 3.99 8.92 -20.01
N TYR A 117 4.12 7.70 -19.48
CA TYR A 117 3.08 7.03 -18.70
C TYR A 117 3.03 7.55 -17.26
N ILE A 118 4.11 7.50 -16.49
CA ILE A 118 4.22 8.04 -15.13
C ILE A 118 4.64 9.51 -15.21
N THR A 119 3.65 10.40 -15.17
CA THR A 119 3.86 11.84 -15.34
C THR A 119 4.37 12.49 -14.06
N LYS A 120 4.99 13.69 -14.18
CA LYS A 120 5.35 14.50 -13.02
C LYS A 120 4.17 14.81 -12.09
N ALA A 121 2.96 14.94 -12.66
CA ALA A 121 1.74 15.16 -11.88
C ALA A 121 1.38 13.94 -11.02
N ASP A 122 1.57 12.73 -11.55
CA ASP A 122 1.36 11.48 -10.78
C ASP A 122 2.34 11.40 -9.61
N VAL A 123 3.64 11.64 -9.85
CA VAL A 123 4.67 11.66 -8.80
C VAL A 123 4.35 12.69 -7.72
N GLN A 124 3.90 13.89 -8.12
CA GLN A 124 3.55 14.95 -7.19
C GLN A 124 2.31 14.60 -6.37
N ALA A 125 1.28 13.98 -6.98
CA ALA A 125 0.09 13.55 -6.27
C ALA A 125 0.43 12.52 -5.17
N ILE A 126 1.22 11.49 -5.51
CA ILE A 126 1.69 10.49 -4.54
C ILE A 126 2.43 11.18 -3.40
N LYS A 127 3.42 12.02 -3.72
CA LYS A 127 4.23 12.73 -2.73
C LYS A 127 3.38 13.56 -1.78
N THR A 128 2.40 14.30 -2.32
CA THR A 128 1.50 15.14 -1.51
C THR A 128 0.72 14.30 -0.52
N ILE A 129 0.05 13.24 -0.98
CA ILE A 129 -0.82 12.41 -0.13
C ILE A 129 0.00 11.69 0.95
N ILE A 130 1.16 11.11 0.58
CA ILE A 130 2.05 10.45 1.55
C ILE A 130 2.58 11.45 2.57
N THR A 131 2.92 12.68 2.17
CA THR A 131 3.40 13.71 3.09
C THR A 131 2.32 14.09 4.10
N GLU A 132 1.06 14.20 3.70
CA GLU A 132 -0.06 14.47 4.63
C GLU A 132 -0.23 13.31 5.63
N PHE A 133 -0.14 12.06 5.19
CA PHE A 133 -0.14 10.92 6.11
C PHE A 133 1.05 10.94 7.07
N VAL A 134 2.27 11.24 6.60
CA VAL A 134 3.47 11.26 7.44
C VAL A 134 3.40 12.35 8.53
N LYS A 135 2.75 13.49 8.25
CA LYS A 135 2.54 14.55 9.26
C LYS A 135 1.70 14.07 10.43
N VAL A 136 0.74 13.17 10.18
CA VAL A 136 -0.19 12.67 11.19
C VAL A 136 0.30 11.38 11.82
N ASP A 137 0.84 10.46 11.03
CA ASP A 137 1.19 9.11 11.43
C ASP A 137 2.54 8.63 10.86
N PRO A 138 3.67 9.21 11.32
CA PRO A 138 4.99 8.93 10.78
C PRO A 138 5.42 7.46 10.99
N GLU A 139 5.02 6.88 12.13
CA GLU A 139 5.50 5.57 12.62
C GLU A 139 4.39 4.50 12.66
N SER A 140 3.23 4.75 12.03
CA SER A 140 2.07 3.83 12.02
C SER A 140 1.33 3.70 13.36
N PHE A 141 1.53 4.58 14.36
CA PHE A 141 0.91 4.45 15.69
C PHE A 141 -0.35 5.30 15.90
N ALA A 142 -0.48 6.42 15.18
CA ALA A 142 -1.37 7.50 15.58
C ALA A 142 -2.85 7.12 15.59
N PHE A 143 -3.25 6.25 14.66
CA PHE A 143 -4.63 5.76 14.55
C PHE A 143 -4.91 4.47 15.34
N ARG A 144 -3.89 3.87 15.98
CA ARG A 144 -4.04 2.63 16.77
C ARG A 144 -4.10 2.88 18.26
N TYR A 145 -3.46 3.95 18.71
CA TYR A 145 -3.35 4.26 20.13
C TYR A 145 -3.72 5.73 20.35
N PRO A 146 -4.46 6.05 21.42
CA PRO A 146 -4.79 7.44 21.73
C PRO A 146 -3.54 8.26 22.11
N LYS A 147 -2.52 7.60 22.68
CA LYS A 147 -1.28 8.22 23.13
C LYS A 147 -0.05 7.59 22.49
N ASP A 148 0.98 8.41 22.29
CA ASP A 148 2.32 7.95 21.90
C ASP A 148 3.05 7.28 23.08
N LYS A 149 4.26 6.75 22.82
CA LYS A 149 5.12 6.13 23.85
C LYS A 149 5.56 7.10 24.95
N LYS A 150 5.40 8.41 24.75
CA LYS A 150 5.75 9.48 25.70
C LYS A 150 4.51 10.00 26.45
N GLY A 151 3.32 9.49 26.17
CA GLY A 151 2.05 9.89 26.78
C GLY A 151 1.35 11.09 26.13
N ASN A 152 1.86 11.61 25.01
CA ASN A 152 1.22 12.69 24.25
C ASN A 152 0.07 12.16 23.41
N ASN A 153 -0.97 12.97 23.16
CA ASN A 153 -2.07 12.58 22.30
C ASN A 153 -1.60 12.53 20.83
N ASN A 154 -1.87 11.41 20.14
CA ASN A 154 -1.35 11.20 18.78
C ASN A 154 -1.98 12.11 17.71
N LEU A 155 -3.27 12.46 17.87
CA LEU A 155 -4.03 13.24 16.89
C LEU A 155 -4.31 14.67 17.39
N ASP A 156 -3.44 15.19 18.26
CA ASP A 156 -3.61 16.54 18.80
C ASP A 156 -3.59 17.58 17.67
N GLY A 157 -4.55 18.51 17.69
CA GLY A 157 -4.75 19.50 16.62
C GLY A 157 -5.58 19.03 15.42
N ILE A 158 -5.98 17.76 15.32
CA ILE A 158 -6.90 17.27 14.28
C ILE A 158 -8.31 17.18 14.86
N GLN A 159 -9.21 18.05 14.39
CA GLN A 159 -10.60 18.06 14.87
C GLN A 159 -11.52 17.14 14.06
N TYR A 160 -11.30 17.03 12.75
CA TYR A 160 -12.18 16.30 11.86
C TYR A 160 -11.39 15.56 10.79
N ILE A 161 -11.83 14.33 10.48
CA ILE A 161 -11.43 13.59 9.29
C ILE A 161 -12.71 13.27 8.53
N ASN A 162 -12.82 13.81 7.31
CA ASN A 162 -13.93 13.48 6.43
C ASN A 162 -13.60 12.17 5.69
N LEU A 163 -14.32 11.09 6.00
CA LEU A 163 -14.03 9.76 5.47
C LEU A 163 -14.26 9.64 3.95
N ARG A 164 -15.19 10.42 3.38
CA ARG A 164 -15.36 10.48 1.93
C ARG A 164 -14.13 11.10 1.26
N LYS A 165 -13.68 12.26 1.76
CA LYS A 165 -12.46 12.91 1.26
C LYS A 165 -11.23 12.00 1.40
N LEU A 166 -11.11 11.29 2.52
CA LEU A 166 -10.01 10.34 2.74
C LEU A 166 -10.03 9.24 1.68
N HIS A 167 -11.17 8.57 1.49
CA HIS A 167 -11.35 7.56 0.44
C HIS A 167 -11.02 8.10 -0.96
N ASP A 168 -11.55 9.26 -1.32
CA ASP A 168 -11.31 9.84 -2.66
C ASP A 168 -9.82 10.11 -2.92
N GLN A 169 -9.07 10.51 -1.89
CA GLN A 169 -7.61 10.64 -2.00
C GLN A 169 -6.89 9.28 -2.06
N MET A 170 -7.42 8.24 -1.41
CA MET A 170 -6.88 6.88 -1.50
C MET A 170 -7.08 6.26 -2.87
N GLU A 171 -8.21 6.53 -3.53
CA GLU A 171 -8.42 6.10 -4.92
C GLU A 171 -7.45 6.78 -5.88
N VAL A 172 -7.22 8.09 -5.73
CA VAL A 172 -6.18 8.80 -6.49
C VAL A 172 -4.81 8.18 -6.24
N LEU A 173 -4.45 7.95 -4.97
CA LEU A 173 -3.15 7.37 -4.61
C LEU A 173 -2.98 5.96 -5.20
N LYS A 174 -4.02 5.13 -5.12
CA LYS A 174 -4.05 3.78 -5.69
C LYS A 174 -3.81 3.83 -7.19
N GLU A 175 -4.58 4.63 -7.93
CA GLU A 175 -4.40 4.78 -9.37
C GLU A 175 -2.95 5.10 -9.71
N LYS A 176 -2.29 5.98 -8.95
CA LYS A 176 -0.90 6.38 -9.26
C LYS A 176 0.14 5.35 -8.86
N LEU A 177 -0.04 4.66 -7.72
CA LEU A 177 0.84 3.57 -7.29
C LEU A 177 0.70 2.33 -8.18
N ASP A 178 -0.49 2.07 -8.72
CA ASP A 178 -0.72 0.99 -9.69
C ASP A 178 0.07 1.22 -10.98
N LYS A 179 0.22 2.47 -11.42
CA LYS A 179 1.09 2.79 -12.57
C LYS A 179 2.54 2.39 -12.31
N TYR A 180 3.06 2.66 -11.11
CA TYR A 180 4.41 2.23 -10.73
C TYR A 180 4.54 0.71 -10.75
N TYR A 181 3.60 0.02 -10.12
CA TYR A 181 3.61 -1.43 -10.06
C TYR A 181 3.49 -2.08 -11.44
N LEU A 182 2.56 -1.59 -12.28
CA LEU A 182 2.35 -2.10 -13.63
C LEU A 182 3.62 -2.00 -14.49
N CYS A 183 4.30 -0.85 -14.47
CA CYS A 183 5.55 -0.69 -15.22
C CYS A 183 6.60 -1.73 -14.82
N VAL A 184 6.79 -1.93 -13.50
CA VAL A 184 7.76 -2.91 -13.01
C VAL A 184 7.34 -4.34 -13.33
N SER A 185 6.04 -4.67 -13.18
CA SER A 185 5.51 -6.00 -13.50
C SER A 185 5.73 -6.36 -14.97
N LEU A 186 5.40 -5.45 -15.90
CA LEU A 186 5.58 -5.69 -17.33
C LEU A 186 7.05 -5.89 -17.71
N LEU A 187 7.94 -5.07 -17.13
CA LEU A 187 9.38 -5.21 -17.33
C LEU A 187 9.90 -6.54 -16.79
N ARG A 188 9.38 -6.98 -15.63
CA ARG A 188 9.71 -8.27 -15.03
C ARG A 188 9.23 -9.45 -15.87
N ASP A 189 8.01 -9.38 -16.39
CA ASP A 189 7.46 -10.44 -17.25
C ASP A 189 8.30 -10.57 -18.52
N PHE A 190 8.62 -9.46 -19.17
CA PHE A 190 9.50 -9.44 -20.34
C PHE A 190 10.90 -10.02 -20.02
N GLN A 191 11.51 -9.64 -18.89
CA GLN A 191 12.80 -10.18 -18.48
C GLN A 191 12.75 -11.70 -18.22
N ASN A 192 11.66 -12.19 -17.62
CA ASN A 192 11.47 -13.62 -17.37
C ASN A 192 11.28 -14.40 -18.68
N GLU A 193 10.52 -13.86 -19.63
CA GLU A 193 10.32 -14.46 -20.96
C GLU A 193 11.65 -14.55 -21.73
N MET A 194 12.43 -13.46 -21.76
CA MET A 194 13.74 -13.44 -22.41
C MET A 194 14.70 -14.47 -21.82
N ARG A 195 14.74 -14.61 -20.48
CA ARG A 195 15.57 -15.63 -19.81
C ARG A 195 15.09 -17.06 -20.11
N ALA A 196 13.80 -17.27 -20.25
CA ALA A 196 13.24 -18.59 -20.56
C ALA A 196 13.56 -19.02 -22.01
N GLU A 197 13.56 -18.08 -22.95
CA GLU A 197 13.80 -18.36 -24.37
C GLU A 197 15.29 -18.45 -24.73
N TYR A 198 16.13 -17.57 -24.16
CA TYR A 198 17.54 -17.44 -24.56
C TYR A 198 18.56 -17.87 -23.51
N GLY A 199 18.12 -18.26 -22.31
CA GLY A 199 18.99 -18.58 -21.18
C GLY A 199 19.55 -17.33 -20.47
N PRO A 200 20.20 -17.52 -19.30
CA PRO A 200 20.80 -16.43 -18.52
C PRO A 200 22.05 -15.82 -19.16
#